data_AF-E4ZM28-F1
#
_entry.id   AF-E4ZM28-F1
#
_cell.length_a   1.000
_cell.length_b   1.000
_cell.length_c   1.000
_cell.angle_alpha   90.00
_cell.angle_beta   90.00
_cell.angle_gamma   90.00
#
_symmetry.space_group_name_H-M   'P 1'
#
loop_
_entity.id
_entity.type
_entity.pdbx_description
1 polymer ?
#
loop_
_entity_poly.entity_id
_entity_poly.type
_entity_poly.pdbx_seq_one_letter_code
_entity_poly.pdbx_strand_id
1 'polypeptide(L)'
;MDGINDWKCLSDEMIYDILARYEGLRLIEDRWLGRQLLSPDFLSADTTSSPDDFIDAHRVIIHLAEDSRDTGSLSRNEQTAQTHICVELNADQRGRFHAAIVYVWTLNEIRWVLTSFEYPVTFHVQVEVLQRCRAQLENSVHNAMLDDLDRLAVFRFLYHHLLSLYGGFWQIENSSKLPLTLLTNFSDVALYSARSLQAFLVASQTYMQPPDIIDLMIRSETSENWMRPSANLAFPAGIPMVSQHQSLNRRVQAHLSLILRSSYLQSRYSRRVQVLGTSAPSQLYRYDVQDYSQLYFFEKVVRDSELGRSFLRNIFQKFWNETPWSTWWWVNSEEKARAKMERWKEATNQS
;
A
#
# COMPACT_ATOMS: atom_id res chain seq x y z
N MET A 1 47.20 -17.28 13.37
CA MET A 1 45.72 -17.32 13.30
C MET A 1 45.25 -16.06 13.95
N ASP A 2 45.20 -14.97 13.17
CA ASP A 2 44.75 -13.68 13.66
C ASP A 2 43.23 -13.70 13.64
N GLY A 3 42.65 -13.74 14.84
CA GLY A 3 41.22 -13.68 15.05
C GLY A 3 40.69 -12.34 14.55
N ILE A 4 39.81 -12.40 13.56
CA ILE A 4 38.99 -11.28 13.13
C ILE A 4 38.01 -10.97 14.28
N ASN A 5 38.46 -10.14 15.22
CA ASN A 5 37.64 -9.52 16.26
C ASN A 5 37.22 -8.10 15.84
N ASP A 6 36.95 -7.91 14.55
CA ASP A 6 36.40 -6.66 14.00
C ASP A 6 34.87 -6.66 14.10
N TRP A 7 34.35 -6.88 15.32
CA TRP A 7 33.02 -6.37 15.63
C TRP A 7 33.21 -4.89 15.89
N LYS A 8 33.22 -4.07 14.82
CA LYS A 8 32.98 -2.64 14.97
C LYS A 8 31.70 -2.50 15.77
N CYS A 9 31.81 -2.11 17.04
CA CYS A 9 30.64 -1.81 17.85
C CYS A 9 29.80 -0.80 17.09
N LEU A 10 28.52 -1.15 16.86
CA LEU A 10 27.54 -0.23 16.30
C LEU A 10 27.52 1.01 17.19
N SER A 11 27.48 2.21 16.60
CA SER A 11 27.31 3.44 17.37
C SER A 11 25.93 3.44 18.05
N ASP A 12 25.80 4.15 19.17
CA ASP A 12 24.52 4.28 19.87
C ASP A 12 23.42 4.78 18.93
N GLU A 13 23.75 5.70 18.03
CA GLU A 13 22.84 6.18 16.97
C GLU A 13 22.34 5.05 16.06
N MET A 14 23.22 4.13 15.64
CA MET A 14 22.83 2.97 14.84
C MET A 14 21.98 1.98 15.64
N ILE A 15 22.26 1.81 16.93
CA ILE A 15 21.46 0.96 17.82
C ILE A 15 20.05 1.54 17.96
N TYR A 16 19.94 2.85 18.21
CA TYR A 16 18.64 3.52 18.31
C TYR A 16 17.85 3.45 17.01
N ASP A 17 18.49 3.62 15.86
CA ASP A 17 17.83 3.48 14.55
C ASP A 17 17.32 2.06 14.31
N ILE A 18 18.13 1.03 14.62
CA ILE A 18 17.70 -0.38 14.53
C ILE A 18 16.50 -0.65 15.44
N LEU A 19 16.55 -0.18 16.68
CA LEU A 19 15.46 -0.36 17.64
C LEU A 19 14.19 0.36 17.16
N ALA A 20 14.29 1.61 16.72
CA ALA A 20 13.15 2.37 16.22
C ALA A 20 12.48 1.70 15.02
N ARG A 21 13.28 1.16 14.08
CA ARG A 21 12.77 0.39 12.94
C ARG A 21 12.09 -0.89 13.39
N TYR A 22 12.69 -1.61 14.34
CA TYR A 22 12.11 -2.84 14.88
C TYR A 22 10.77 -2.59 15.58
N GLU A 23 10.70 -1.57 16.45
CA GLU A 23 9.45 -1.18 17.12
C GLU A 23 8.37 -0.77 16.11
N GLY A 24 8.74 -0.03 15.05
CA GLY A 24 7.82 0.29 13.96
C GLY A 24 7.25 -0.95 13.25
N LEU A 25 8.09 -1.96 12.98
CA LEU A 25 7.63 -3.23 12.41
C LEU A 25 6.70 -3.99 13.36
N ARG A 26 6.95 -3.93 14.67
CA ARG A 26 6.07 -4.52 15.69
C ARG A 26 4.71 -3.83 15.73
N LEU A 27 4.66 -2.50 15.62
CA LEU A 27 3.38 -1.77 15.54
C LEU A 27 2.53 -2.23 14.34
N ILE A 28 3.15 -2.40 13.17
CA ILE A 28 2.45 -2.92 11.98
C ILE A 28 2.00 -4.37 12.20
N GLU A 29 2.83 -5.22 12.82
CA GLU A 29 2.49 -6.60 13.18
C GLU A 29 1.28 -6.64 14.12
N ASP A 30 1.30 -5.87 15.19
CA ASP A 30 0.21 -5.81 16.18
C ASP A 30 -1.10 -5.35 15.51
N ARG A 31 -1.02 -4.42 14.58
CA ARG A 31 -2.19 -3.94 13.82
C ARG A 31 -2.70 -4.98 12.82
N TRP A 32 -1.81 -5.76 12.20
CA TRP A 32 -2.19 -6.91 11.38
C TRP A 32 -2.86 -8.00 12.21
N LEU A 33 -2.40 -8.20 13.45
CA LEU A 33 -2.92 -9.21 14.36
C LEU A 33 -4.17 -8.77 15.13
N GLY A 34 -4.43 -7.47 15.23
CA GLY A 34 -5.47 -6.90 16.08
C GLY A 34 -6.91 -7.22 15.67
N ARG A 35 -7.19 -7.44 14.38
CA ARG A 35 -8.53 -7.84 13.92
C ARG A 35 -8.52 -8.67 12.64
N GLN A 36 -9.64 -9.34 12.38
CA GLN A 36 -9.88 -10.04 11.12
C GLN A 36 -10.29 -9.04 10.03
N LEU A 37 -9.44 -8.87 9.01
CA LEU A 37 -9.72 -8.01 7.86
C LEU A 37 -10.44 -8.78 6.76
N LEU A 38 -11.55 -8.24 6.27
CA LEU A 38 -12.36 -8.78 5.18
C LEU A 38 -12.29 -7.88 3.94
N SER A 39 -12.88 -8.31 2.83
CA SER A 39 -12.90 -7.50 1.59
C SER A 39 -13.33 -6.04 1.76
N PRO A 40 -14.34 -5.70 2.59
CA PRO A 40 -14.75 -4.30 2.80
C PRO A 40 -13.71 -3.43 3.50
N ASP A 41 -12.71 -4.03 4.15
CA ASP A 41 -11.65 -3.31 4.87
C ASP A 41 -10.56 -2.75 3.94
N PHE A 42 -10.61 -3.08 2.64
CA PHE A 42 -9.62 -2.70 1.66
C PHE A 42 -10.22 -1.80 0.58
N LEU A 43 -9.57 -0.66 0.32
CA LEU A 43 -9.89 0.25 -0.77
C LEU A 43 -8.66 0.46 -1.66
N SER A 44 -8.77 0.05 -2.92
CA SER A 44 -7.79 0.35 -3.97
C SER A 44 -8.30 1.50 -4.82
N ALA A 45 -7.39 2.26 -5.44
CA ALA A 45 -7.74 3.34 -6.36
C ALA A 45 -8.56 2.88 -7.59
N ASP A 46 -8.62 1.58 -7.86
CA ASP A 46 -9.35 0.95 -8.96
C ASP A 46 -10.51 0.02 -8.56
N THR A 47 -10.94 0.04 -7.29
CA THR A 47 -11.98 -0.86 -6.76
C THR A 47 -13.34 -0.78 -7.46
N THR A 48 -13.84 0.43 -7.78
CA THR A 48 -15.17 0.60 -8.40
C THR A 48 -15.18 1.74 -9.42
N SER A 49 -15.94 1.58 -10.49
CA SER A 49 -16.13 2.61 -11.53
C SER A 49 -17.08 3.73 -11.12
N SER A 50 -17.92 3.51 -10.09
CA SER A 50 -18.87 4.48 -9.56
C SER A 50 -18.20 5.41 -8.54
N PRO A 51 -18.22 6.74 -8.71
CA PRO A 51 -17.68 7.69 -7.74
C PRO A 51 -18.37 7.63 -6.38
N ASP A 52 -19.68 7.40 -6.36
CA ASP A 52 -20.47 7.34 -5.13
C ASP A 52 -20.11 6.07 -4.34
N ASP A 53 -20.11 4.91 -5.01
CA ASP A 53 -19.68 3.64 -4.41
C ASP A 53 -18.24 3.71 -3.87
N PHE A 54 -17.37 4.49 -4.53
CA PHE A 54 -15.97 4.65 -4.11
C PHE A 54 -15.87 5.41 -2.79
N ILE A 55 -16.64 6.49 -2.64
CA ILE A 55 -16.71 7.26 -1.41
C ILE A 55 -17.42 6.47 -0.32
N ASP A 56 -18.50 5.75 -0.65
CA ASP A 56 -19.21 4.92 0.32
C ASP A 56 -18.34 3.77 0.82
N ALA A 57 -17.54 3.14 -0.05
CA ALA A 57 -16.54 2.16 0.37
C ALA A 57 -15.51 2.75 1.34
N HIS A 58 -15.05 3.98 1.11
CA HIS A 58 -14.15 4.67 2.03
C HIS A 58 -14.81 4.95 3.39
N ARG A 59 -16.06 5.42 3.39
CA ARG A 59 -16.83 5.64 4.63
C ARG A 59 -17.05 4.35 5.41
N VAL A 60 -17.33 3.24 4.72
CA VAL A 60 -17.48 1.91 5.34
C VAL A 60 -16.20 1.52 6.08
N ILE A 61 -15.01 1.73 5.49
CA ILE A 61 -13.73 1.42 6.17
C ILE A 61 -13.57 2.22 7.46
N ILE A 62 -13.86 3.52 7.42
CA ILE A 62 -13.76 4.39 8.60
C ILE A 62 -14.75 3.92 9.67
N HIS A 63 -16.01 3.71 9.30
CA HIS A 63 -17.06 3.30 10.23
C HIS A 63 -16.76 1.95 10.88
N LEU A 64 -16.31 0.95 10.11
CA LEU A 64 -15.89 -0.35 10.65
C LEU A 64 -14.72 -0.22 11.63
N ALA A 65 -13.80 0.71 11.40
CA ALA A 65 -12.69 0.96 12.30
C ALA A 65 -13.14 1.64 13.61
N GLU A 66 -14.07 2.59 13.55
CA GLU A 66 -14.68 3.22 14.72
C GLU A 66 -15.48 2.20 15.55
N ASP A 67 -16.35 1.44 14.91
CA ASP A 67 -17.13 0.38 15.57
C ASP A 67 -16.22 -0.65 16.26
N SER A 68 -15.07 -0.97 15.65
CA SER A 68 -14.09 -1.89 16.25
C SER A 68 -13.45 -1.36 17.53
N ARG A 69 -13.26 -0.03 17.64
CA ARG A 69 -12.71 0.64 18.83
C ARG A 69 -13.73 0.65 19.97
N ASP A 70 -15.00 0.88 19.65
CA ASP A 70 -16.05 1.09 20.65
C ASP A 70 -16.65 -0.22 21.18
N THR A 71 -16.74 -1.25 20.34
CA THR A 71 -17.49 -2.48 20.69
C THR A 71 -16.63 -3.68 21.04
N GLY A 72 -15.32 -3.67 20.73
CA GLY A 72 -14.46 -4.87 20.81
C GLY A 72 -14.92 -6.05 19.94
N SER A 73 -16.02 -5.87 19.18
CA SER A 73 -16.83 -6.92 18.54
C SER A 73 -16.21 -7.45 17.25
N LEU A 74 -15.30 -6.68 16.64
CA LEU A 74 -14.56 -7.07 15.43
C LEU A 74 -13.22 -7.74 15.74
N SER A 75 -12.97 -8.08 17.02
CA SER A 75 -11.89 -8.99 17.41
C SER A 75 -12.01 -10.31 16.62
N ARG A 76 -10.87 -10.99 16.43
CA ARG A 76 -10.83 -12.25 15.69
C ARG A 76 -11.85 -13.23 16.27
N ASN A 77 -12.80 -13.65 15.43
CA ASN A 77 -13.89 -14.51 15.88
C ASN A 77 -13.31 -15.84 16.39
N GLU A 78 -13.44 -16.12 17.68
CA GLU A 78 -12.96 -17.36 18.30
C GLU A 78 -13.66 -18.61 17.75
N GLN A 79 -14.86 -18.46 17.17
CA GLN A 79 -15.68 -19.57 16.66
C GLN A 79 -15.34 -19.97 15.23
N THR A 80 -14.49 -19.22 14.51
CA THR A 80 -14.06 -19.62 13.16
C THR A 80 -12.78 -20.46 13.27
N ALA A 81 -12.81 -21.73 12.86
CA ALA A 81 -11.69 -22.66 13.04
C ALA A 81 -10.36 -22.18 12.42
N GLN A 82 -10.44 -21.28 11.42
CA GLN A 82 -9.29 -20.70 10.71
C GLN A 82 -8.62 -19.53 11.46
N THR A 83 -9.23 -19.02 12.52
CA THR A 83 -8.89 -17.73 13.14
C THR A 83 -8.49 -17.88 14.61
N HIS A 84 -9.06 -18.86 15.30
CA HIS A 84 -8.78 -19.18 16.72
C HIS A 84 -7.30 -19.48 17.01
N ILE A 85 -6.57 -20.07 16.06
CA ILE A 85 -5.16 -20.46 16.25
C ILE A 85 -4.20 -19.32 15.83
N CYS A 86 -4.71 -18.34 15.09
CA CYS A 86 -3.89 -17.42 14.31
C CYS A 86 -3.59 -16.11 15.05
N VAL A 87 -3.48 -16.15 16.38
CA VAL A 87 -3.37 -14.96 17.26
C VAL A 87 -1.98 -14.33 17.29
N GLU A 88 -0.92 -15.12 17.14
CA GLU A 88 0.47 -14.67 17.23
C GLU A 88 1.37 -15.32 16.18
N LEU A 89 2.24 -14.52 15.56
CA LEU A 89 3.24 -15.05 14.63
C LEU A 89 4.38 -15.76 15.40
N ASN A 90 4.70 -16.98 14.98
CA ASN A 90 5.95 -17.63 15.41
C ASN A 90 7.17 -16.95 14.77
N ALA A 91 8.38 -17.37 15.17
CA ALA A 91 9.62 -16.73 14.72
C ALA A 91 9.81 -16.71 13.19
N ASP A 92 9.47 -17.81 12.49
CA ASP A 92 9.54 -17.88 11.02
C ASP A 92 8.53 -16.92 10.37
N GLN A 93 7.29 -16.96 10.83
CA GLN A 93 6.21 -16.14 10.29
C GLN A 93 6.46 -14.65 10.50
N ARG A 94 6.99 -14.27 11.67
CA ARG A 94 7.42 -12.90 11.95
C ARG A 94 8.56 -12.49 11.02
N GLY A 95 9.56 -13.36 10.85
CA GLY A 95 10.66 -13.13 9.92
C GLY A 95 10.16 -12.85 8.50
N ARG A 96 9.23 -13.67 7.99
CA ARG A 96 8.60 -13.46 6.68
C ARG A 96 7.78 -12.18 6.60
N PHE A 97 6.99 -11.89 7.64
CA PHE A 97 6.16 -10.67 7.70
C PHE A 97 7.03 -9.40 7.66
N HIS A 98 8.08 -9.34 8.48
CA HIS A 98 9.04 -8.22 8.47
C HIS A 98 9.79 -8.13 7.15
N ALA A 99 10.23 -9.26 6.57
CA ALA A 99 10.88 -9.28 5.27
C ALA A 99 9.96 -8.77 4.15
N ALA A 100 8.67 -9.11 4.17
CA ALA A 100 7.68 -8.62 3.23
C ALA A 100 7.47 -7.09 3.35
N ILE A 101 7.41 -6.55 4.58
CA ILE A 101 7.34 -5.09 4.81
C ILE A 101 8.58 -4.40 4.25
N VAL A 102 9.77 -4.89 4.59
CA VAL A 102 11.04 -4.30 4.13
C VAL A 102 11.18 -4.38 2.61
N TYR A 103 10.71 -5.46 1.99
CA TYR A 103 10.70 -5.59 0.53
C TYR A 103 9.78 -4.54 -0.11
N VAL A 104 8.55 -4.38 0.40
CA VAL A 104 7.62 -3.35 -0.08
C VAL A 104 8.19 -1.95 0.13
N TRP A 105 8.81 -1.69 1.28
CA TRP A 105 9.51 -0.44 1.57
C TRP A 105 10.60 -0.17 0.53
N THR A 106 11.52 -1.11 0.34
CA THR A 106 12.66 -0.91 -0.57
C THR A 106 12.22 -0.67 -2.01
N LEU A 107 11.15 -1.36 -2.46
CA LEU A 107 10.57 -1.09 -3.77
C LEU A 107 9.95 0.31 -3.87
N ASN A 108 9.25 0.76 -2.85
CA ASN A 108 8.70 2.11 -2.81
C ASN A 108 9.80 3.18 -2.75
N GLU A 109 10.93 2.94 -2.09
CA GLU A 109 12.10 3.84 -2.12
C GLU A 109 12.66 3.98 -3.53
N ILE A 110 12.89 2.85 -4.22
CA ILE A 110 13.35 2.86 -5.62
C ILE A 110 12.36 3.66 -6.49
N ARG A 111 11.07 3.43 -6.31
CA ARG A 111 10.00 4.12 -7.04
C ARG A 111 9.99 5.62 -6.75
N TRP A 112 10.11 6.01 -5.48
CA TRP A 112 10.16 7.39 -5.03
C TRP A 112 11.34 8.13 -5.67
N VAL A 113 12.54 7.55 -5.64
CA VAL A 113 13.72 8.11 -6.31
C VAL A 113 13.47 8.25 -7.82
N LEU A 114 12.85 7.25 -8.46
CA LEU A 114 12.51 7.31 -9.88
C LEU A 114 11.49 8.40 -10.22
N THR A 115 10.55 8.74 -9.32
CA THR A 115 9.62 9.88 -9.53
C THR A 115 10.30 11.24 -9.45
N SER A 116 11.43 11.32 -8.74
CA SER A 116 12.16 12.58 -8.52
C SER A 116 13.05 12.96 -9.71
N PHE A 117 13.24 12.06 -10.68
CA PHE A 117 13.98 12.37 -11.91
C PHE A 117 13.06 12.99 -12.97
N GLU A 118 13.30 14.27 -13.30
CA GLU A 118 12.60 14.96 -14.40
C GLU A 118 13.01 14.38 -15.77
N TYR A 119 12.03 13.89 -16.54
CA TYR A 119 12.25 13.45 -17.91
C TYR A 119 12.21 14.62 -18.91
N PRO A 120 13.07 14.66 -19.95
CA PRO A 120 14.11 13.68 -20.29
C PRO A 120 15.30 13.78 -19.36
N VAL A 121 15.52 12.69 -18.60
CA VAL A 121 16.58 12.64 -17.62
C VAL A 121 17.90 12.46 -18.37
N THR A 122 18.87 13.35 -18.18
CA THR A 122 20.26 13.14 -18.62
C THR A 122 21.01 12.12 -17.75
N PHE A 123 20.38 11.63 -16.68
CA PHE A 123 20.92 10.73 -15.65
C PHE A 123 20.65 9.24 -15.93
N HIS A 124 21.04 8.75 -17.12
CA HIS A 124 20.86 7.34 -17.53
C HIS A 124 21.48 6.35 -16.52
N VAL A 125 22.63 6.70 -15.94
CA VAL A 125 23.38 5.84 -15.02
C VAL A 125 22.60 5.57 -13.74
N GLN A 126 21.97 6.60 -13.16
CA GLN A 126 21.18 6.48 -11.92
C GLN A 126 19.95 5.58 -12.12
N VAL A 127 19.27 5.75 -13.26
CA VAL A 127 18.14 4.88 -13.63
C VAL A 127 18.60 3.43 -13.78
N GLU A 128 19.74 3.20 -14.43
CA GLU A 128 20.29 1.85 -14.60
C GLU A 128 20.69 1.21 -13.27
N VAL A 129 21.30 1.98 -12.35
CA VAL A 129 21.63 1.50 -11.00
C VAL A 129 20.37 1.08 -10.26
N LEU A 130 19.31 1.90 -10.27
CA LEU A 130 18.05 1.58 -9.61
C LEU A 130 17.37 0.34 -10.22
N GLN A 131 17.42 0.18 -11.54
CA GLN A 131 16.94 -1.02 -12.22
C GLN A 131 17.72 -2.26 -11.81
N ARG A 132 19.05 -2.16 -11.64
CA ARG A 132 19.88 -3.26 -11.14
C ARG A 132 19.59 -3.58 -9.68
N CYS A 133 19.44 -2.58 -8.81
CA CYS A 133 19.04 -2.79 -7.41
C CYS A 133 17.71 -3.54 -7.33
N ARG A 134 16.73 -3.13 -8.14
CA ARG A 134 15.46 -3.85 -8.26
C ARG A 134 15.65 -5.29 -8.71
N ALA A 135 16.43 -5.54 -9.76
CA ALA A 135 16.69 -6.90 -10.23
C ALA A 135 17.40 -7.77 -9.17
N GLN A 136 18.30 -7.19 -8.38
CA GLN A 136 18.96 -7.88 -7.27
C GLN A 136 17.99 -8.24 -6.15
N LEU A 137 17.08 -7.33 -5.78
CA LEU A 137 15.99 -7.64 -4.84
C LEU A 137 15.15 -8.81 -5.35
N GLU A 138 14.80 -8.80 -6.64
CA GLU A 138 14.05 -9.87 -7.27
C GLU A 138 14.80 -11.22 -7.31
N ASN A 139 16.14 -11.22 -7.27
CA ASN A 139 16.96 -12.44 -7.24
C ASN A 139 17.24 -12.96 -5.82
N SER A 140 16.92 -12.19 -4.78
CA SER A 140 17.18 -12.55 -3.37
C SER A 140 16.08 -13.44 -2.74
N VAL A 141 15.05 -13.79 -3.52
CA VAL A 141 13.85 -14.51 -3.08
C VAL A 141 14.16 -15.99 -2.83
N HIS A 142 13.72 -16.53 -1.68
CA HIS A 142 14.01 -17.90 -1.27
C HIS A 142 12.85 -18.86 -1.58
N ASN A 143 11.60 -18.48 -1.30
CA ASN A 143 10.40 -19.25 -1.63
C ASN A 143 9.52 -18.43 -2.57
N ALA A 144 9.73 -18.55 -3.88
CA ALA A 144 9.27 -17.57 -4.88
C ALA A 144 7.78 -17.22 -4.73
N MET A 145 6.91 -18.23 -4.70
CA MET A 145 5.47 -18.01 -4.65
C MET A 145 4.98 -17.59 -3.26
N LEU A 146 5.48 -18.20 -2.18
CA LEU A 146 5.04 -17.88 -0.82
C LEU A 146 5.46 -16.46 -0.43
N ASP A 147 6.70 -16.09 -0.73
CA ASP A 147 7.22 -14.74 -0.47
C ASP A 147 6.40 -13.69 -1.27
N ASP A 148 6.00 -13.99 -2.49
CA ASP A 148 5.18 -13.09 -3.31
C ASP A 148 3.73 -12.96 -2.82
N LEU A 149 3.15 -14.03 -2.29
CA LEU A 149 1.84 -14.00 -1.62
C LEU A 149 1.90 -13.12 -0.36
N ASP A 150 2.94 -13.28 0.45
CA ASP A 150 3.20 -12.50 1.66
C ASP A 150 3.38 -11.01 1.33
N ARG A 151 4.18 -10.69 0.30
CA ARG A 151 4.39 -9.31 -0.19
C ARG A 151 3.10 -8.66 -0.69
N LEU A 152 2.27 -9.40 -1.43
CA LEU A 152 0.99 -8.89 -1.90
C LEU A 152 0.03 -8.62 -0.73
N ALA A 153 -0.02 -9.52 0.26
CA ALA A 153 -0.83 -9.34 1.45
C ALA A 153 -0.40 -8.10 2.26
N VAL A 154 0.91 -7.94 2.51
CA VAL A 154 1.47 -6.77 3.19
C VAL A 154 1.23 -5.49 2.40
N PHE A 155 1.41 -5.50 1.08
CA PHE A 155 1.13 -4.34 0.25
C PHE A 155 -0.32 -3.87 0.39
N ARG A 156 -1.29 -4.80 0.26
CA ARG A 156 -2.72 -4.48 0.44
C ARG A 156 -3.00 -3.97 1.85
N PHE A 157 -2.38 -4.57 2.87
CA PHE A 157 -2.53 -4.12 4.24
C PHE A 157 -2.08 -2.68 4.45
N LEU A 158 -0.85 -2.37 4.02
CA LEU A 158 -0.28 -1.05 4.19
C LEU A 158 -1.07 0.01 3.40
N TYR A 159 -1.32 -0.24 2.12
CA TYR A 159 -1.76 0.80 1.20
C TYR A 159 -3.25 0.79 0.85
N HIS A 160 -3.95 -0.32 1.02
CA HIS A 160 -5.40 -0.38 0.80
C HIS A 160 -6.20 -0.34 2.09
N HIS A 161 -5.60 -0.76 3.20
CA HIS A 161 -6.22 -0.74 4.52
C HIS A 161 -5.70 0.41 5.39
N LEU A 162 -4.46 0.35 5.89
CA LEU A 162 -3.93 1.33 6.85
C LEU A 162 -3.90 2.75 6.28
N LEU A 163 -3.41 2.93 5.04
CA LEU A 163 -3.39 4.25 4.40
C LEU A 163 -4.81 4.82 4.20
N SER A 164 -5.78 3.99 3.81
CA SER A 164 -7.18 4.41 3.63
C SER A 164 -7.81 4.85 4.95
N LEU A 165 -7.43 4.20 6.05
CA LEU A 165 -7.92 4.48 7.39
C LEU A 165 -7.26 5.72 8.01
N TYR A 166 -5.93 5.81 7.96
CA TYR A 166 -5.16 6.85 8.65
C TYR A 166 -4.78 8.04 7.79
N GLY A 167 -5.00 7.98 6.47
CA GLY A 167 -4.64 9.04 5.53
C GLY A 167 -5.24 10.41 5.85
N GLY A 168 -6.37 10.45 6.57
CA GLY A 168 -6.97 11.70 7.07
C GLY A 168 -6.10 12.47 8.07
N PHE A 169 -5.26 11.79 8.85
CA PHE A 169 -4.39 12.42 9.86
C PHE A 169 -3.18 13.13 9.26
N TRP A 170 -2.92 12.93 7.96
CA TRP A 170 -1.89 13.65 7.21
C TRP A 170 -2.20 15.15 7.04
N GLN A 171 -3.46 15.53 7.24
CA GLN A 171 -3.95 16.90 7.06
C GLN A 171 -3.52 17.86 8.18
N ILE A 172 -2.83 17.36 9.22
CA ILE A 172 -2.61 18.11 10.47
C ILE A 172 -1.28 18.88 10.47
N GLU A 173 -0.34 18.63 9.54
CA GLU A 173 0.91 19.42 9.41
C GLU A 173 1.36 19.68 7.96
N ASN A 174 2.42 20.48 7.83
CA ASN A 174 3.13 20.94 6.63
C ASN A 174 3.69 19.86 5.70
N SER A 175 2.92 18.84 5.40
CA SER A 175 3.26 17.83 4.39
C SER A 175 3.21 18.34 2.95
N SER A 176 3.05 19.66 2.75
CA SER A 176 3.14 20.40 1.48
C SER A 176 4.32 20.03 0.54
N LYS A 177 5.26 19.22 1.01
CA LYS A 177 6.36 18.63 0.24
C LYS A 177 5.99 17.35 -0.53
N LEU A 178 4.95 16.62 -0.13
CA LEU A 178 4.50 15.43 -0.87
C LEU A 178 3.44 15.81 -1.91
N PRO A 179 3.65 15.49 -3.20
CA PRO A 179 2.68 15.82 -4.23
C PRO A 179 1.34 15.12 -4.02
N LEU A 180 0.25 15.85 -4.27
CA LEU A 180 -1.13 15.33 -4.27
C LEU A 180 -1.63 14.80 -2.92
N THR A 181 -0.92 15.05 -1.82
CA THR A 181 -1.47 14.89 -0.47
C THR A 181 -2.25 16.15 -0.10
N LEU A 182 -3.38 16.35 -0.78
CA LEU A 182 -4.18 17.56 -0.67
C LEU A 182 -4.87 17.64 0.70
N LEU A 183 -4.97 18.86 1.24
CA LEU A 183 -5.89 19.21 2.32
C LEU A 183 -7.32 19.17 1.77
N THR A 184 -7.84 17.96 1.57
CA THR A 184 -9.23 17.76 1.22
C THR A 184 -9.93 17.19 2.43
N ASN A 185 -10.69 18.04 3.12
CA ASN A 185 -11.87 17.56 3.79
C ASN A 185 -12.73 16.92 2.69
N PHE A 186 -12.64 15.59 2.53
CA PHE A 186 -13.27 14.87 1.41
C PHE A 186 -14.80 15.01 1.43
N SER A 187 -15.35 15.59 2.49
CA SER A 187 -16.74 15.91 2.74
C SER A 187 -17.20 17.30 2.24
N ASP A 188 -16.31 18.26 1.95
CA ASP A 188 -16.74 19.66 1.69
C ASP A 188 -17.14 19.96 0.24
N VAL A 189 -16.70 19.17 -0.75
CA VAL A 189 -17.11 19.35 -2.16
C VAL A 189 -17.42 17.98 -2.79
N ALA A 190 -18.68 17.57 -2.72
CA ALA A 190 -19.16 16.27 -3.20
C ALA A 190 -18.77 15.94 -4.65
N LEU A 191 -18.60 16.95 -5.51
CA LEU A 191 -18.33 16.76 -6.94
C LEU A 191 -16.91 16.22 -7.26
N TYR A 192 -15.92 16.45 -6.38
CA TYR A 192 -14.50 16.12 -6.65
C TYR A 192 -13.84 15.27 -5.55
N SER A 193 -14.61 14.85 -4.55
CA SER A 193 -14.15 14.04 -3.42
C SER A 193 -13.54 12.72 -3.88
N ALA A 194 -14.26 11.95 -4.70
CA ALA A 194 -13.82 10.65 -5.21
C ALA A 194 -12.50 10.76 -5.99
N ARG A 195 -12.41 11.79 -6.85
CA ARG A 195 -11.22 12.07 -7.66
C ARG A 195 -10.01 12.44 -6.82
N SER A 196 -10.21 13.25 -5.78
CA SER A 196 -9.14 13.68 -4.88
C SER A 196 -8.65 12.53 -4.01
N LEU A 197 -9.59 11.73 -3.48
CA LEU A 197 -9.27 10.52 -2.72
C LEU A 197 -8.50 9.52 -3.59
N GLN A 198 -8.95 9.29 -4.82
CA GLN A 198 -8.25 8.41 -5.75
C GLN A 198 -6.83 8.90 -6.04
N ALA A 199 -6.66 10.20 -6.31
CA ALA A 199 -5.35 10.79 -6.55
C ALA A 199 -4.44 10.65 -5.32
N PHE A 200 -4.98 10.87 -4.13
CA PHE A 200 -4.29 10.67 -2.86
C PHE A 200 -3.82 9.21 -2.72
N LEU A 201 -4.70 8.21 -2.86
CA LEU A 201 -4.33 6.81 -2.69
C LEU A 201 -3.22 6.38 -3.66
N VAL A 202 -3.29 6.79 -4.93
CA VAL A 202 -2.27 6.47 -5.94
C VAL A 202 -0.94 7.17 -5.67
N ALA A 203 -0.98 8.45 -5.30
CA ALA A 203 0.20 9.23 -4.98
C ALA A 203 0.88 8.71 -3.72
N SER A 204 0.12 8.46 -2.66
CA SER A 204 0.63 7.97 -1.38
C SER A 204 1.27 6.59 -1.51
N GLN A 205 0.77 5.69 -2.35
CA GLN A 205 1.46 4.44 -2.68
C GLN A 205 2.87 4.61 -3.29
N THR A 206 3.15 5.80 -3.84
CA THR A 206 4.41 6.12 -4.50
C THR A 206 5.35 6.90 -3.60
N TYR A 207 4.80 7.86 -2.87
CA TYR A 207 5.58 8.82 -2.09
C TYR A 207 5.67 8.47 -0.61
N MET A 208 4.73 7.67 -0.07
CA MET A 208 4.75 7.25 1.32
C MET A 208 5.41 5.89 1.45
N GLN A 209 6.31 5.82 2.42
CA GLN A 209 6.99 4.62 2.86
C GLN A 209 6.28 4.06 4.09
N PRO A 210 6.49 2.77 4.45
CA PRO A 210 5.90 2.19 5.65
C PRO A 210 6.14 3.01 6.95
N PRO A 211 7.31 3.64 7.17
CA PRO A 211 7.50 4.57 8.29
C PRO A 211 6.52 5.75 8.32
N ASP A 212 6.13 6.30 7.17
CA ASP A 212 5.15 7.40 7.11
C ASP A 212 3.75 6.92 7.53
N ILE A 213 3.40 5.66 7.22
CA ILE A 213 2.14 5.05 7.64
C ILE A 213 2.15 4.80 9.15
N ILE A 214 3.27 4.35 9.71
CA ILE A 214 3.47 4.21 11.16
C ILE A 214 3.25 5.54 11.87
N ASP A 215 3.87 6.61 11.37
CA ASP A 215 3.71 7.96 11.93
C ASP A 215 2.24 8.39 11.91
N LEU A 216 1.52 8.17 10.79
CA LEU A 216 0.09 8.42 10.71
C LEU A 216 -0.73 7.65 11.75
N MET A 217 -0.40 6.39 11.99
CA MET A 217 -1.07 5.55 12.99
C MET A 217 -0.86 6.10 14.40
N ILE A 218 0.39 6.38 14.78
CA ILE A 218 0.74 6.94 16.09
C ILE A 218 0.04 8.29 16.31
N ARG A 219 0.01 9.15 15.29
CA ARG A 219 -0.71 10.43 15.33
C ARG A 219 -2.21 10.22 15.57
N SER A 220 -2.82 9.24 14.93
CA SER A 220 -4.26 8.94 15.10
C SER A 220 -4.63 8.47 16.51
N GLU A 221 -3.68 7.85 17.22
CA GLU A 221 -3.86 7.33 18.57
C GLU A 221 -3.62 8.40 19.64
N THR A 222 -2.73 9.35 19.33
CA THR A 222 -2.33 10.43 20.24
C THR A 222 -3.09 11.74 20.03
N SER A 223 -3.99 11.79 19.05
CA SER A 223 -4.75 12.99 18.73
C SER A 223 -5.96 13.22 19.65
N GLU A 224 -5.71 13.74 20.85
CA GLU A 224 -6.72 14.50 21.60
C GLU A 224 -6.50 16.03 21.51
N ASN A 225 -5.31 16.56 21.14
CA ASN A 225 -5.02 18.00 21.22
C ASN A 225 -3.93 18.56 20.27
N TRP A 226 -3.70 17.99 19.09
CA TRP A 226 -2.64 18.51 18.20
C TRP A 226 -3.09 19.76 17.43
N MET A 227 -2.58 20.91 17.86
CA MET A 227 -2.84 22.22 17.28
C MET A 227 -2.40 22.27 15.81
N ARG A 228 -3.31 22.74 14.93
CA ARG A 228 -2.97 23.10 13.54
C ARG A 228 -1.82 24.12 13.54
N PRO A 229 -0.76 23.93 12.74
CA PRO A 229 0.29 24.94 12.61
C PRO A 229 -0.29 26.27 12.08
N SER A 230 0.27 27.37 12.60
CA SER A 230 -0.04 28.76 12.22
C SER A 230 0.04 28.99 10.70
N ALA A 231 -0.84 29.83 10.17
CA ALA A 231 -1.03 30.13 8.73
C ALA A 231 0.18 30.77 7.99
N ASN A 232 1.33 30.93 8.65
CA ASN A 232 2.49 31.66 8.13
C ASN A 232 3.53 30.81 7.39
N LEU A 233 3.13 29.70 6.76
CA LEU A 233 4.03 28.87 5.97
C LEU A 233 3.92 29.20 4.48
N ALA A 234 5.01 28.94 3.74
CA ALA A 234 5.16 29.28 2.31
C ALA A 234 4.05 28.69 1.41
N PHE A 235 3.30 27.71 1.92
CA PHE A 235 2.03 27.24 1.37
C PHE A 235 1.00 27.19 2.52
N PRO A 236 0.06 28.14 2.62
CA PRO A 236 -0.91 28.15 3.70
C PRO A 236 -1.82 26.93 3.61
N ALA A 237 -2.01 26.26 4.74
CA ALA A 237 -3.04 25.23 4.86
C ALA A 237 -4.44 25.84 4.67
N GLY A 238 -5.31 25.21 3.88
CA GLY A 238 -6.71 25.63 3.72
C GLY A 238 -7.01 26.55 2.53
N ILE A 239 -6.22 26.53 1.45
CA ILE A 239 -6.59 27.22 0.20
C ILE A 239 -7.85 26.53 -0.40
N PRO A 240 -8.98 27.25 -0.57
CA PRO A 240 -10.19 26.67 -1.13
C PRO A 240 -9.93 26.17 -2.57
N MET A 241 -10.04 24.85 -2.78
CA MET A 241 -9.82 24.20 -4.08
C MET A 241 -10.67 24.75 -5.22
N VAL A 242 -11.78 25.43 -4.88
CA VAL A 242 -12.80 25.90 -5.81
C VAL A 242 -12.29 26.94 -6.81
N SER A 243 -11.21 27.67 -6.48
CA SER A 243 -10.69 28.76 -7.34
C SER A 243 -9.60 28.35 -8.35
N GLN A 244 -9.09 27.11 -8.31
CA GLN A 244 -7.88 26.69 -9.06
C GLN A 244 -8.00 25.33 -9.79
N HIS A 245 -9.21 24.91 -10.15
CA HIS A 245 -9.48 23.57 -10.69
C HIS A 245 -8.66 23.20 -11.94
N GLN A 246 -8.46 24.13 -12.88
CA GLN A 246 -7.71 23.83 -14.11
C GLN A 246 -6.20 23.65 -13.84
N SER A 247 -5.61 24.49 -12.99
CA SER A 247 -4.19 24.36 -12.60
C SER A 247 -3.95 23.12 -11.74
N LEU A 248 -4.89 22.77 -10.86
CA LEU A 248 -4.82 21.55 -10.08
C LEU A 248 -4.90 20.30 -10.97
N ASN A 249 -5.86 20.25 -11.91
CA ASN A 249 -5.99 19.09 -12.80
C ASN A 249 -4.72 18.87 -13.63
N ARG A 250 -4.09 19.94 -14.12
CA ARG A 250 -2.79 19.83 -14.82
C ARG A 250 -1.70 19.29 -13.91
N ARG A 251 -1.60 19.76 -12.67
CA ARG A 251 -0.63 19.25 -11.68
C ARG A 251 -0.88 17.78 -11.35
N VAL A 252 -2.13 17.39 -11.10
CA VAL A 252 -2.50 16.00 -10.81
C VAL A 252 -2.16 15.10 -11.99
N GLN A 253 -2.50 15.50 -13.21
CA GLN A 253 -2.13 14.74 -14.41
C GLN A 253 -0.62 14.60 -14.57
N ALA A 254 0.15 15.67 -14.30
CA ALA A 254 1.61 15.62 -14.34
C ALA A 254 2.17 14.61 -13.31
N HIS A 255 1.70 14.66 -12.07
CA HIS A 255 2.12 13.72 -11.02
C HIS A 255 1.67 12.29 -11.28
N LEU A 256 0.44 12.07 -11.73
CA LEU A 256 -0.01 10.73 -12.15
C LEU A 256 0.87 10.21 -13.29
N SER A 257 1.22 11.07 -14.25
CA SER A 257 2.14 10.68 -15.33
C SER A 257 3.54 10.33 -14.83
N LEU A 258 4.07 11.02 -13.81
CA LEU A 258 5.35 10.68 -13.17
C LEU A 258 5.24 9.35 -12.41
N ILE A 259 4.17 9.17 -11.63
CA ILE A 259 3.90 7.95 -10.87
C ILE A 259 3.83 6.74 -11.81
N LEU A 260 3.09 6.86 -12.91
CA LEU A 260 2.94 5.80 -13.91
C LEU A 260 4.27 5.45 -14.58
N ARG A 261 5.06 6.48 -14.91
CA ARG A 261 6.42 6.31 -15.41
C ARG A 261 7.37 5.68 -14.40
N SER A 262 7.17 5.91 -13.10
CA SER A 262 7.97 5.28 -12.03
C SER A 262 7.52 3.88 -11.66
N SER A 263 6.41 3.38 -12.23
CA SER A 263 5.77 2.14 -11.80
C SER A 263 6.67 0.91 -11.93
N TYR A 264 6.37 -0.12 -11.15
CA TYR A 264 7.06 -1.41 -11.26
C TYR A 264 6.92 -2.06 -12.64
N LEU A 265 5.97 -1.63 -13.47
CA LEU A 265 5.73 -2.22 -14.80
C LEU A 265 6.32 -1.37 -15.93
N GLN A 266 7.23 -0.44 -15.61
CA GLN A 266 7.96 0.47 -16.51
C GLN A 266 8.25 -0.08 -17.92
N SER A 267 8.79 -1.31 -18.03
CA SER A 267 9.20 -1.90 -19.32
C SER A 267 8.04 -2.42 -20.19
N ARG A 268 6.88 -2.74 -19.60
CA ARG A 268 5.73 -3.33 -20.32
C ARG A 268 4.77 -2.29 -20.88
N TYR A 269 4.67 -1.12 -20.26
CA TYR A 269 3.67 -0.10 -20.61
C TYR A 269 4.27 1.22 -21.11
N SER A 270 5.60 1.29 -21.31
CA SER A 270 6.34 2.48 -21.74
C SER A 270 5.85 3.15 -23.03
N ARG A 271 4.89 2.57 -23.77
CA ARG A 271 4.39 3.12 -25.04
C ARG A 271 3.00 3.75 -25.02
N ARG A 272 2.17 3.58 -23.98
CA ARG A 272 0.81 4.17 -23.98
C ARG A 272 0.33 4.45 -22.57
N VAL A 273 0.73 5.58 -22.02
CA VAL A 273 0.00 6.18 -20.92
C VAL A 273 -0.30 7.61 -21.31
N GLN A 274 -1.30 7.77 -22.17
CA GLN A 274 -2.03 9.02 -22.22
C GLN A 274 -2.97 8.98 -21.04
N VAL A 275 -2.68 9.74 -19.97
CA VAL A 275 -3.75 10.20 -19.08
C VAL A 275 -4.62 11.06 -19.97
N LEU A 276 -5.65 10.46 -20.58
CA LEU A 276 -6.46 11.12 -21.60
C LEU A 276 -7.00 12.42 -21.03
N GLY A 277 -6.66 13.52 -21.69
CA GLY A 277 -7.27 14.81 -21.45
C GLY A 277 -8.74 14.72 -21.82
N THR A 278 -9.57 14.60 -20.78
CA THR A 278 -11.00 14.92 -20.67
C THR A 278 -11.71 15.42 -21.94
N SER A 279 -12.72 14.68 -22.37
CA SER A 279 -13.83 15.20 -23.18
C SER A 279 -15.22 14.70 -22.76
N ALA A 280 -15.33 13.73 -21.84
CA ALA A 280 -16.62 13.18 -21.39
C ALA A 280 -17.03 13.65 -19.98
N PRO A 281 -18.33 13.99 -19.75
CA PRO A 281 -18.86 14.39 -18.44
C PRO A 281 -18.62 13.37 -17.31
N SER A 282 -18.59 12.07 -17.62
CA SER A 282 -18.33 10.99 -16.66
C SER A 282 -16.89 10.96 -16.12
N GLN A 283 -15.92 11.55 -16.85
CA GLN A 283 -14.51 11.64 -16.43
C GLN A 283 -14.18 12.87 -15.59
N LEU A 284 -15.17 13.73 -15.29
CA LEU A 284 -14.98 14.82 -14.33
C LEU A 284 -14.76 14.29 -12.90
N TYR A 285 -15.38 13.15 -12.60
CA TYR A 285 -15.54 12.63 -11.24
C TYR A 285 -14.45 11.62 -10.83
N ARG A 286 -13.65 11.09 -11.78
CA ARG A 286 -12.59 10.11 -11.49
C ARG A 286 -11.50 10.10 -12.57
N TYR A 287 -10.27 9.73 -12.19
CA TYR A 287 -9.20 9.45 -13.15
C TYR A 287 -9.26 7.99 -13.61
N ASP A 288 -9.01 7.74 -14.90
CA ASP A 288 -8.77 6.40 -15.43
C ASP A 288 -7.35 5.96 -15.03
N VAL A 289 -7.23 5.51 -13.77
CA VAL A 289 -5.97 5.09 -13.15
C VAL A 289 -6.17 3.71 -12.57
N GLN A 290 -5.27 2.80 -12.97
CA GLN A 290 -5.17 1.45 -12.45
C GLN A 290 -4.18 1.40 -11.27
N ASP A 291 -4.41 0.51 -10.31
CA ASP A 291 -3.42 0.25 -9.26
C ASP A 291 -2.30 -0.66 -9.79
N TYR A 292 -1.31 -0.03 -10.44
CA TYR A 292 -0.15 -0.73 -10.99
C TYR A 292 0.75 -1.37 -9.93
N SER A 293 0.69 -0.88 -8.69
CA SER A 293 1.44 -1.43 -7.56
C SER A 293 0.87 -2.80 -7.20
N GLN A 294 -0.45 -2.86 -6.97
CA GLN A 294 -1.16 -4.10 -6.71
C GLN A 294 -1.02 -5.07 -7.86
N LEU A 295 -1.20 -4.59 -9.11
CA LEU A 295 -1.06 -5.42 -10.30
C LEU A 295 0.32 -6.06 -10.38
N TYR A 296 1.39 -5.34 -10.04
CA TYR A 296 2.74 -5.87 -10.03
C TYR A 296 2.90 -7.04 -9.06
N PHE A 297 2.51 -6.86 -7.79
CA PHE A 297 2.59 -7.93 -6.78
C PHE A 297 1.70 -9.13 -7.17
N PHE A 298 0.53 -8.88 -7.75
CA PHE A 298 -0.32 -9.95 -8.25
C PHE A 298 0.29 -10.70 -9.44
N GLU A 299 0.88 -9.98 -10.41
CA GLU A 299 1.56 -10.61 -11.56
C GLU A 299 2.75 -11.47 -11.15
N LYS A 300 3.43 -11.08 -10.06
CA LYS A 300 4.53 -11.84 -9.47
C LYS A 300 4.05 -13.19 -8.95
N VAL A 301 3.00 -13.20 -8.12
CA VAL A 301 2.32 -14.44 -7.70
C VAL A 301 1.91 -15.28 -8.91
N VAL A 302 1.30 -14.66 -9.93
CA VAL A 302 0.81 -15.38 -11.12
C VAL A 302 1.93 -16.08 -11.88
N ARG A 303 3.05 -15.38 -12.07
CA ARG A 303 4.19 -15.90 -12.81
C ARG A 303 4.80 -17.10 -12.10
N ASP A 304 4.83 -17.06 -10.77
CA ASP A 304 5.57 -18.02 -9.97
C ASP A 304 4.68 -19.20 -9.51
N SER A 305 3.35 -19.15 -9.74
CA SER A 305 2.42 -20.19 -9.27
C SER A 305 2.07 -21.30 -10.27
N GLU A 306 2.61 -21.37 -11.50
CA GLU A 306 2.32 -22.38 -12.55
C GLU A 306 0.84 -22.57 -12.99
N LEU A 307 -0.13 -22.05 -12.22
CA LEU A 307 -1.57 -22.33 -12.30
C LEU A 307 -2.33 -21.55 -13.38
N GLY A 308 -1.64 -20.69 -14.13
CA GLY A 308 -2.23 -19.89 -15.20
C GLY A 308 -2.96 -18.61 -14.74
N ARG A 309 -2.85 -17.54 -15.54
CA ARG A 309 -3.27 -16.17 -15.17
C ARG A 309 -4.77 -15.96 -15.01
N SER A 310 -5.58 -16.51 -15.89
CA SER A 310 -7.05 -16.37 -15.85
C SER A 310 -7.64 -17.02 -14.60
N PHE A 311 -7.08 -18.17 -14.23
CA PHE A 311 -7.53 -18.97 -13.12
C PHE A 311 -7.22 -18.30 -11.77
N LEU A 312 -6.01 -17.79 -11.59
CA LEU A 312 -5.63 -17.08 -10.37
C LEU A 312 -6.46 -15.82 -10.14
N ARG A 313 -6.86 -15.12 -11.20
CA ARG A 313 -7.78 -13.98 -11.07
C ARG A 313 -9.11 -14.41 -10.46
N ASN A 314 -9.68 -15.52 -10.91
CA ASN A 314 -10.95 -16.04 -10.39
C ASN A 314 -10.81 -16.53 -8.94
N ILE A 315 -9.73 -17.25 -8.62
CA ILE A 315 -9.43 -17.66 -7.25
C ILE A 315 -9.30 -16.45 -6.33
N PHE A 316 -8.51 -15.45 -6.73
CA PHE A 316 -8.24 -14.29 -5.89
C PHE A 316 -9.52 -13.48 -5.69
N GLN A 317 -10.34 -13.36 -6.73
CA GLN A 317 -11.62 -12.67 -6.59
C GLN A 317 -12.56 -13.38 -5.61
N LYS A 318 -12.58 -14.72 -5.60
CA LYS A 318 -13.46 -15.55 -4.77
C LYS A 318 -12.93 -15.76 -3.36
N PHE A 319 -11.76 -16.39 -3.21
CA PHE A 319 -11.27 -16.88 -1.92
C PHE A 319 -10.33 -15.92 -1.21
N TRP A 320 -9.53 -15.15 -1.96
CA TRP A 320 -8.58 -14.22 -1.34
C TRP A 320 -9.31 -13.07 -0.66
N ASN A 321 -10.41 -12.59 -1.23
CA ASN A 321 -11.19 -11.50 -0.64
C ASN A 321 -11.95 -11.93 0.63
N GLU A 322 -12.23 -13.22 0.80
CA GLU A 322 -12.89 -13.78 1.98
C GLU A 322 -11.92 -13.98 3.16
N THR A 323 -10.67 -14.36 2.89
CA THR A 323 -9.65 -14.65 3.92
C THR A 323 -8.26 -14.08 3.62
N PRO A 324 -8.14 -12.78 3.27
CA PRO A 324 -6.87 -12.20 2.81
C PRO A 324 -5.78 -12.25 3.89
N TRP A 325 -6.20 -12.31 5.15
CA TRP A 325 -5.37 -12.15 6.34
C TRP A 325 -4.91 -13.48 6.97
N SER A 326 -5.66 -14.57 6.80
CA SER A 326 -5.45 -15.84 7.53
C SER A 326 -4.88 -16.97 6.68
N THR A 327 -4.77 -16.79 5.37
CA THR A 327 -4.59 -17.96 4.49
C THR A 327 -3.13 -18.33 4.23
N TRP A 328 -2.18 -17.39 4.23
CA TRP A 328 -0.81 -17.61 3.70
C TRP A 328 0.29 -17.61 4.76
N TRP A 329 0.18 -16.78 5.78
CA TRP A 329 1.16 -16.75 6.88
C TRP A 329 1.26 -18.09 7.63
N TRP A 330 0.18 -18.86 7.66
CA TRP A 330 0.11 -20.14 8.38
C TRP A 330 0.49 -21.33 7.51
N VAL A 331 0.82 -21.06 6.25
CA VAL A 331 1.47 -22.01 5.37
C VAL A 331 2.97 -21.89 5.61
N ASN A 332 3.58 -22.91 6.22
CA ASN A 332 4.99 -22.90 6.60
C ASN A 332 5.93 -23.48 5.53
N SER A 333 5.45 -23.74 4.31
CA SER A 333 6.28 -24.19 3.19
C SER A 333 5.63 -23.89 1.83
N GLU A 334 6.45 -23.82 0.78
CA GLU A 334 5.98 -23.58 -0.59
C GLU A 334 5.07 -24.71 -1.08
N GLU A 335 5.36 -25.97 -0.73
CA GLU A 335 4.54 -27.13 -1.12
C GLU A 335 3.14 -27.04 -0.51
N LYS A 336 3.02 -26.59 0.74
CA LYS A 336 1.72 -26.38 1.36
C LYS A 336 0.97 -25.22 0.74
N ALA A 337 1.68 -24.17 0.29
CA ALA A 337 1.07 -23.04 -0.39
C ALA A 337 0.48 -23.50 -1.72
N ARG A 338 1.27 -24.28 -2.48
CA ARG A 338 0.89 -24.84 -3.78
C ARG A 338 -0.27 -25.82 -3.62
N ALA A 339 -0.21 -26.72 -2.64
CA ALA A 339 -1.30 -27.66 -2.35
C ALA A 339 -2.60 -26.95 -1.97
N LYS A 340 -2.54 -25.83 -1.24
CA LYS A 340 -3.72 -25.03 -0.89
C LYS A 340 -4.32 -24.36 -2.14
N MET A 341 -3.49 -23.82 -3.02
CA MET A 341 -3.95 -23.23 -4.29
C MET A 341 -4.58 -24.28 -5.22
N GLU A 342 -4.02 -25.50 -5.28
CA GLU A 342 -4.63 -26.62 -6.01
C GLU A 342 -5.97 -27.05 -5.39
N ARG A 343 -6.14 -27.06 -4.07
CA ARG A 343 -7.45 -27.33 -3.45
C ARG A 343 -8.49 -26.26 -3.80
N TRP A 344 -8.09 -25.00 -3.84
CA TRP A 344 -8.97 -23.91 -4.28
C TRP A 344 -9.38 -24.06 -5.75
N LYS A 345 -8.53 -24.65 -6.59
CA LYS A 345 -8.86 -25.02 -7.98
C LYS A 345 -9.91 -26.07 -8.08
N GLU A 346 -9.77 -27.15 -7.33
CA GLU A 346 -10.76 -28.21 -7.28
C GLU A 346 -12.12 -27.66 -6.84
N ALA A 347 -12.14 -26.82 -5.80
CA ALA A 347 -13.37 -26.19 -5.30
C ALA A 347 -14.01 -25.20 -6.30
N THR A 348 -13.21 -24.56 -7.15
CA THR A 348 -13.74 -23.62 -8.18
C THR A 348 -14.33 -24.37 -9.38
N ASN A 349 -13.79 -25.54 -9.72
CA ASN A 349 -14.29 -26.35 -10.83
C ASN A 349 -15.58 -27.11 -10.48
N GLN A 350 -15.92 -27.24 -9.19
CA GLN A 350 -17.12 -27.91 -8.69
C GLN A 350 -18.30 -26.95 -8.47
N SER A 351 -18.07 -25.63 -8.55
CA SER A 351 -19.09 -24.58 -8.41
C SER A 351 -19.39 -23.95 -9.76
#